data_AF-A0A517S7R0-F1
#
_entry.id   AF-A0A517S7R0-F1
#
_cell.length_a   1.000
_cell.length_b   1.000
_cell.length_c   1.000
_cell.angle_alpha   90.00
_cell.angle_beta   90.00
_cell.angle_gamma   90.00
#
_symmetry.space_group_name_H-M   'P 1'
#
loop_
_entity.id
_entity.type
_entity.pdbx_description
1 polymer ?
#
loop_
_entity_poly.entity_id
_entity_poly.type
_entity_poly.pdbx_seq_one_letter_code
_entity_poly.pdbx_strand_id
1 'polypeptide(L)'
;MDLPDLTSVSGQELSDEQLQGILALIDLDITNLLRDGKLSALRYGTPGGAGALTDRSVNLRALLEARRQYQGRLENRPAWVTTQAGCCS
;
A
#
# COMPACT_ATOMS: atom_id res chain seq x y z
N MET A 1 30.64 8.43 13.12
CA MET A 1 30.03 7.08 13.10
C MET A 1 29.62 6.84 11.66
N ASP A 2 30.17 5.80 11.03
CA ASP A 2 29.69 5.31 9.73
C ASP A 2 28.31 4.66 9.92
N LEU A 3 27.34 5.03 9.07
CA LEU A 3 26.08 4.30 9.00
C LEU A 3 26.36 2.90 8.42
N PRO A 4 25.75 1.84 8.96
CA PRO A 4 25.91 0.50 8.41
C PRO A 4 25.46 0.45 6.95
N ASP A 5 26.31 -0.13 6.12
CA ASP A 5 26.09 -0.29 4.69
C ASP A 5 24.85 -1.15 4.42
N LEU A 6 23.88 -0.60 3.67
CA LEU A 6 22.60 -1.24 3.35
C LEU A 6 22.71 -2.29 2.25
N THR A 7 23.92 -2.53 1.72
CA THR A 7 24.20 -3.55 0.69
C THR A 7 23.89 -4.98 1.12
N SER A 8 23.66 -5.23 2.42
CA SER A 8 23.33 -6.54 2.98
C SER A 8 21.85 -6.72 3.33
N VAL A 9 20.99 -5.72 3.10
CA VAL A 9 19.55 -5.84 3.40
C VAL A 9 18.84 -6.59 2.27
N SER A 10 18.96 -7.92 2.26
CA SER A 10 18.09 -8.79 1.49
C SER A 10 16.82 -9.07 2.29
N GLY A 11 15.86 -8.15 2.20
CA GLY A 11 14.49 -8.44 2.62
C GLY A 11 13.95 -9.61 1.79
N GLN A 12 13.31 -10.59 2.45
CA GLN A 12 12.55 -11.61 1.73
C GLN A 12 11.51 -10.92 0.84
N GLU A 13 11.35 -11.41 -0.38
CA GLU A 13 10.28 -10.91 -1.24
C GLU A 13 8.92 -11.22 -0.59
N LEU A 14 7.98 -10.28 -0.65
CA LEU A 14 6.66 -10.47 -0.07
C LEU A 14 5.96 -11.65 -0.76
N SER A 15 5.26 -12.51 -0.02
CA SER A 15 4.41 -13.54 -0.62
C SER A 15 3.14 -12.92 -1.25
N ASP A 16 2.42 -13.69 -2.07
CA ASP A 16 1.15 -13.24 -2.65
C ASP A 16 0.14 -12.91 -1.53
N GLU A 17 0.09 -13.73 -0.49
CA GLU A 17 -0.79 -13.54 0.67
C GLU A 17 -0.43 -12.27 1.44
N GLN A 18 0.88 -11.97 1.57
CA GLN A 18 1.34 -10.75 2.20
C GLN A 18 0.99 -9.51 1.37
N LEU A 19 1.14 -9.58 0.04
CA LEU A 19 0.71 -8.51 -0.86
C LEU A 19 -0.80 -8.27 -0.80
N GLN A 20 -1.60 -9.32 -0.79
CA GLN A 20 -3.05 -9.24 -0.62
C GLN A 20 -3.45 -8.65 0.74
N GLY A 21 -2.76 -9.04 1.82
CA GLY A 21 -2.97 -8.48 3.15
C GLY A 21 -2.65 -6.98 3.20
N ILE A 22 -1.56 -6.54 2.57
CA ILE A 22 -1.19 -5.13 2.46
C ILE A 22 -2.26 -4.35 1.69
N LEU A 23 -2.75 -4.89 0.56
CA LEU A 23 -3.81 -4.26 -0.22
C LEU A 23 -5.10 -4.10 0.59
N ALA A 24 -5.50 -5.12 1.34
CA ALA A 24 -6.68 -5.06 2.21
C ALA A 24 -6.55 -3.99 3.31
N LEU A 25 -5.36 -3.84 3.90
CA LEU A 25 -5.11 -2.79 4.89
C LEU A 25 -5.19 -1.40 4.27
N ILE A 26 -4.60 -1.20 3.09
CA ILE A 26 -4.67 0.09 2.38
C ILE A 26 -6.13 0.43 2.03
N ASP A 27 -6.91 -0.55 1.55
CA ASP A 27 -8.31 -0.34 1.20
C ASP A 27 -9.16 0.01 2.44
N LEU A 28 -8.86 -0.61 3.59
CA LEU A 28 -9.47 -0.26 4.86
C LEU A 28 -9.11 1.17 5.30
N ASP A 29 -7.84 1.57 5.20
CA ASP A 29 -7.38 2.90 5.58
C ASP A 29 -7.96 4.00 4.69
N ILE A 30 -8.06 3.76 3.39
CA ILE A 30 -8.76 4.64 2.45
C ILE A 30 -10.23 4.76 2.86
N THR A 31 -10.89 3.64 3.15
CA THR A 31 -12.30 3.63 3.57
C THR A 31 -12.50 4.42 4.86
N ASN A 32 -11.62 4.26 5.84
CA ASN A 32 -11.66 5.01 7.10
C ASN A 32 -11.45 6.50 6.86
N LEU A 33 -10.45 6.87 6.06
CA LEU A 33 -10.18 8.27 5.70
C LEU A 33 -11.40 8.95 5.05
N LEU A 34 -12.09 8.24 4.16
CA LEU A 34 -13.27 8.74 3.45
C LEU A 34 -14.53 8.72 4.31
N ARG A 35 -14.70 7.72 5.18
CA ARG A 35 -15.83 7.62 6.10
C ARG A 35 -15.80 8.73 7.16
N ASP A 36 -14.60 9.02 7.67
CA ASP A 36 -14.38 10.04 8.70
C ASP A 36 -14.38 11.47 8.12
N GLY A 37 -14.43 11.62 6.79
CA GLY A 37 -14.38 12.89 6.09
C GLY A 37 -15.46 13.01 5.01
N LYS A 38 -16.58 13.67 5.34
CA LYS A 38 -17.52 14.22 4.34
C LYS A 38 -16.70 14.83 3.20
N LEU A 39 -16.82 14.30 1.99
CA LEU A 39 -16.06 14.66 0.77
C LEU A 39 -15.95 16.19 0.50
N SER A 40 -16.79 17.00 1.14
CA SER A 40 -16.81 18.47 1.11
C SER A 40 -15.78 19.19 2.01
N ALA A 41 -15.13 18.50 2.96
CA ALA A 41 -14.19 19.14 3.90
C ALA A 41 -12.74 19.28 3.39
N LEU A 42 -12.47 18.88 2.15
CA LEU A 42 -11.12 18.92 1.56
C LEU A 42 -10.63 20.35 1.21
N ARG A 43 -11.46 21.39 1.32
CA ARG A 43 -11.08 22.78 0.97
C ARG A 43 -11.45 23.86 1.98
N TYR A 44 -12.25 23.55 3.01
CA TYR A 44 -12.68 24.55 3.98
C TYR A 44 -11.90 24.35 5.28
N GLY A 45 -10.73 24.99 5.34
CA GLY A 45 -9.90 25.01 6.53
C GLY A 45 -10.66 25.60 7.71
N THR A 46 -10.72 24.87 8.83
CA THR A 46 -11.20 25.39 10.10
C THR A 46 -10.15 26.31 10.73
N PRO A 47 -10.50 27.54 11.15
CA PRO A 47 -9.56 28.43 11.80
C PRO A 47 -9.37 28.01 13.26
N GLY A 48 -8.14 27.71 13.66
CA GLY A 48 -7.80 27.50 15.08
C GLY A 48 -6.53 26.69 15.33
N GLY A 49 -5.45 27.39 15.73
CA GLY A 49 -4.42 27.02 16.72
C GLY A 49 -3.54 25.77 16.56
N ALA A 50 -4.04 24.66 16.05
CA ALA A 50 -3.28 23.41 15.92
C ALA A 50 -3.40 22.93 14.49
N GLY A 51 -2.28 22.86 13.77
CA GLY A 51 -2.15 22.38 12.38
C GLY A 51 -2.47 20.89 12.20
N ALA A 52 -3.62 20.44 12.70
CA ALA A 52 -4.23 19.13 12.50
C ALA A 52 -5.01 19.03 11.17
N LEU A 53 -4.82 20.03 10.30
CA LEU A 53 -4.98 19.90 8.85
C LEU A 53 -3.72 19.23 8.26
N THR A 54 -3.13 18.28 8.98
CA THR A 54 -2.10 17.37 8.45
C THR A 54 -2.69 16.76 7.20
N ASP A 55 -2.08 17.09 6.07
CA ASP A 55 -2.65 17.13 4.73
C ASP A 55 -3.33 15.79 4.34
N ARG A 56 -4.64 15.68 4.63
CA ARG A 56 -5.42 14.46 4.35
C ARG A 56 -5.45 14.13 2.86
N SER A 57 -5.36 15.15 1.99
CA SER A 57 -5.20 14.95 0.55
C SER A 57 -3.87 14.32 0.20
N VAL A 58 -2.78 14.72 0.85
CA VAL A 58 -1.47 14.06 0.71
C VAL A 58 -1.52 12.63 1.24
N ASN A 59 -2.17 12.37 2.38
CA ASN A 59 -2.32 11.01 2.91
C ASN A 59 -3.14 10.13 1.96
N LEU A 60 -4.25 10.62 1.43
CA LEU A 60 -5.05 9.88 0.44
C LEU A 60 -4.23 9.57 -0.82
N ARG A 61 -3.49 10.56 -1.33
CA ARG A 61 -2.61 10.37 -2.49
C ARG A 61 -1.54 9.32 -2.21
N ALA A 62 -0.92 9.35 -1.04
CA ALA A 62 0.08 8.35 -0.64
C ALA A 62 -0.52 6.94 -0.57
N LEU A 63 -1.72 6.78 0.00
CA LEU A 63 -2.42 5.49 0.05
C LEU A 63 -2.81 4.98 -1.35
N LEU A 64 -3.34 5.84 -2.21
CA LEU A 64 -3.68 5.47 -3.60
C LEU A 64 -2.44 5.07 -4.41
N GLU A 65 -1.33 5.78 -4.22
CA GLU A 65 -0.05 5.46 -4.85
C GLU A 65 0.50 4.12 -4.35
N ALA A 66 0.51 3.89 -3.03
CA ALA A 66 0.93 2.62 -2.45
C ALA A 66 0.08 1.46 -2.97
N ARG A 67 -1.25 1.63 -3.00
CA ARG A 67 -2.18 0.63 -3.55
C ARG A 67 -1.80 0.25 -4.97
N ARG A 68 -1.56 1.24 -5.84
CA ARG A 68 -1.17 1.03 -7.23
C ARG A 68 0.13 0.23 -7.33
N GLN A 69 1.13 0.56 -6.51
CA GLN A 69 2.42 -0.13 -6.53
C GLN A 69 2.30 -1.60 -6.11
N TYR A 70 1.59 -1.88 -5.00
CA TYR A 70 1.41 -3.25 -4.53
C TYR A 70 0.52 -4.08 -5.46
N GLN A 71 -0.52 -3.47 -6.05
CA GLN A 71 -1.34 -4.11 -7.07
C GLN A 71 -0.50 -4.48 -8.29
N GLY A 72 0.33 -3.55 -8.78
CA GLY A 72 1.23 -3.83 -9.90
C GLY A 72 2.25 -4.93 -9.59
N ARG A 73 2.75 -5.02 -8.35
CA ARG A 73 3.63 -6.13 -7.94
C ARG A 73 2.93 -7.48 -7.98
N LEU A 74 1.66 -7.53 -7.60
CA LEU A 74 0.86 -8.76 -7.65
C LEU A 74 0.54 -9.17 -9.10
N GLU A 75 0.15 -8.21 -9.94
CA GLU A 75 -0.21 -8.44 -11.35
C GLU A 75 0.99 -8.81 -12.23
N ASN A 76 2.17 -8.29 -11.93
CA ASN A 76 3.39 -8.57 -12.69
C ASN A 76 4.12 -9.84 -12.25
N ARG A 77 3.51 -10.66 -11.36
CA ARG A 77 4.10 -11.95 -11.02
C ARG A 77 4.00 -12.92 -12.20
N PRO A 78 5.10 -13.62 -12.54
CA PRO A 78 5.06 -14.59 -13.62
C PRO A 78 4.06 -15.70 -13.27
N ALA A 79 3.01 -15.83 -14.08
CA ALA A 79 1.93 -16.81 -13.91
C ALA A 79 2.35 -18.27 -14.22
N TRP A 80 3.63 -18.62 -14.10
CA TRP A 80 4.10 -19.98 -14.39
C TRP A 80 3.82 -20.93 -13.23
N VAL A 81 2.55 -21.29 -13.11
CA VAL A 81 2.12 -22.53 -12.47
C VAL A 81 1.56 -23.42 -13.57
N THR A 82 2.45 -23.97 -14.41
CA THR A 82 2.12 -25.19 -15.14
C THR A 82 2.44 -26.34 -14.20
N THR A 83 1.43 -26.75 -13.44
CA THR A 83 1.42 -28.02 -12.71
C THR A 83 1.92 -29.11 -13.65
N GLN A 84 2.98 -29.83 -13.26
CA GLN A 84 3.39 -31.06 -13.94
C GLN A 84 2.18 -32.00 -13.98
N ALA A 85 1.49 -32.03 -15.13
CA ALA A 85 0.60 -33.11 -15.48
C ALA A 85 1.46 -34.34 -15.77
N GLY A 86 1.52 -35.25 -14.78
CA GLY A 86 1.74 -36.68 -14.99
C GLY A 86 2.96 -37.10 -15.79
N CYS A 87 4.15 -37.01 -15.19
CA CYS A 87 5.07 -38.15 -15.33
C CYS A 87 4.49 -39.32 -14.52
N CYS A 88 4.62 -40.54 -15.05
CA CYS A 88 4.09 -41.83 -14.55
C CYS A 88 2.70 -42.22 -15.08
N SER A 89 2.67 -42.90 -16.23
CA SER A 89 2.21 -44.30 -16.39
C SER A 89 2.49 -44.76 -17.81
#